data_AF-A0A8J4U4W9-F1
#
_entry.id   AF-A0A8J4U4W9-F1
#
_cell.length_a   1.000
_cell.length_b   1.000
_cell.length_c   1.000
_cell.angle_alpha   90.00
_cell.angle_beta   90.00
_cell.angle_gamma   90.00
#
_symmetry.space_group_name_H-M   'P 1'
#
loop_
_entity.id
_entity.type
_entity.pdbx_description
1 polymer ?
#
loop_
_entity_poly.entity_id
_entity_poly.type
_entity_poly.pdbx_seq_one_letter_code
_entity_poly.pdbx_strand_id
1 'polypeptide(L)' 'MRFSVRAARQEDCTDIQRMIMELAVYEKMADQVKISHEGAEDLTKEEGWHMLRFHDTTSACKEAAPQRIL' A
#
# COMPACT_ATOMS: atom_id res chain seq x y z
N MET A 1 15.58 11.54 -7.39
CA MET A 1 14.58 10.65 -6.75
C MET A 1 14.04 9.70 -7.81
N ARG A 2 14.25 8.38 -7.65
CA ARG A 2 13.71 7.34 -8.54
C ARG A 2 12.86 6.40 -7.70
N PHE A 3 11.60 6.25 -8.06
CA PHE A 3 10.67 5.37 -7.36
C PHE A 3 10.22 4.26 -8.31
N SER A 4 10.09 3.03 -7.80
CA SER A 4 9.35 1.97 -8.48
C SER A 4 8.03 1.74 -7.79
N VAL A 5 7.05 1.29 -8.58
CA VAL A 5 5.73 0.92 -8.09
C VAL A 5 5.62 -0.60 -8.20
N ARG A 6 5.24 -1.25 -7.11
CA ARG A 6 4.97 -2.70 -7.08
C ARG A 6 3.70 -2.99 -6.30
N ALA A 7 3.12 -4.18 -6.51
CA ALA A 7 2.07 -4.68 -5.63
C ALA A 7 2.59 -4.72 -4.18
N ALA A 8 1.74 -4.26 -3.25
CA ALA A 8 1.99 -4.37 -1.82
C ALA A 8 1.99 -5.83 -1.39
N ARG A 9 2.78 -6.12 -0.36
CA ARG A 9 2.89 -7.41 0.31
C ARG A 9 2.48 -7.25 1.78
N GLN A 10 2.32 -8.36 2.48
CA GLN A 10 1.97 -8.36 3.91
C GLN A 10 2.91 -7.49 4.76
N GLU A 11 4.21 -7.49 4.43
CA GLU A 11 5.22 -6.68 5.10
C GLU A 11 4.99 -5.16 4.95
N ASP A 12 4.28 -4.72 3.90
CA ASP A 12 3.99 -3.31 3.63
C ASP A 12 2.75 -2.82 4.43
N CYS A 13 1.95 -3.71 5.02
CA CYS A 13 0.70 -3.34 5.70
C CYS A 13 0.92 -2.32 6.82
N THR A 14 2.03 -2.39 7.57
CA THR A 14 2.38 -1.41 8.61
C THR A 14 2.55 -0.01 8.03
N ASP A 15 3.29 0.09 6.92
CA ASP A 15 3.56 1.36 6.24
C ASP A 15 2.30 1.91 5.60
N ILE A 16 1.46 1.04 5.03
CA ILE A 16 0.17 1.41 4.43
C ILE A 16 -0.78 1.96 5.50
N GLN A 17 -0.90 1.28 6.64
CA GLN A 17 -1.70 1.78 7.76
C GLN A 17 -1.23 3.16 8.21
N ARG A 18 0.09 3.37 8.30
CA ARG A 18 0.65 4.69 8.65
C ARG A 18 0.26 5.74 7.63
N MET A 19 0.41 5.47 6.32
CA MET A 19 0.05 6.43 5.26
C MET A 19 -1.45 6.78 5.30
N ILE A 20 -2.33 5.80 5.51
CA ILE A 20 -3.76 6.06 5.60
C ILE A 20 -4.09 6.92 6.82
N MET A 21 -3.44 6.66 7.96
CA MET A 21 -3.64 7.47 9.17
C MET A 21 -3.13 8.91 8.99
N GLU A 22 -1.97 9.09 8.34
CA GLU A 22 -1.43 10.40 8.00
C GLU A 22 -2.41 11.21 7.14
N LEU A 23 -3.03 10.58 6.13
CA LEU A 23 -4.08 11.20 5.31
C LEU A 23 -5.32 11.55 6.15
N ALA A 24 -5.77 10.66 7.02
CA ALA A 24 -6.92 10.90 7.88
C ALA A 24 -6.71 12.09 8.82
N VAL A 25 -5.50 12.24 9.36
CA VAL A 25 -5.11 13.40 10.18
C VAL A 25 -5.14 14.67 9.32
N TYR A 26 -4.57 14.63 8.12
CA TYR A 26 -4.57 15.77 7.19
C TYR A 26 -5.99 16.23 6.85
N GLU A 27 -6.91 15.29 6.65
CA GLU A 27 -8.32 15.55 6.34
C GLU A 27 -9.19 15.86 7.57
N LYS A 28 -8.63 15.84 8.78
CA LYS A 28 -9.35 16.00 10.07
C LYS A 28 -10.43 14.94 10.30
N MET A 29 -10.21 13.73 9.77
CA MET A 29 -11.10 12.58 9.86
C MET A 29 -10.45 11.38 10.56
N ALA A 30 -9.41 11.62 11.38
CA ALA A 30 -8.64 10.57 12.07
C ALA A 30 -9.50 9.59 12.87
N ASP A 31 -10.58 10.06 13.50
CA ASP A 31 -11.47 9.22 14.32
C ASP A 31 -12.35 8.25 13.51
N GLN A 32 -12.46 8.47 12.19
CA GLN A 32 -13.27 7.65 11.29
C GLN A 32 -12.50 6.45 10.72
N VAL A 33 -11.17 6.48 10.79
CA VAL A 33 -10.31 5.44 10.22
C VAL A 33 -10.02 4.38 11.28
N LYS A 34 -10.69 3.23 11.16
CA LYS A 34 -10.46 2.03 11.98
C LYS A 34 -9.91 0.92 11.11
N ILE A 35 -8.63 1.05 10.74
CA ILE A 35 -7.94 0.03 9.92
C ILE A 35 -7.00 -0.76 10.83
N SER A 36 -7.28 -2.06 10.97
CA SER A 36 -6.33 -3.04 11.51
C SER A 36 -5.49 -3.60 10.37
N HIS A 37 -4.36 -4.22 10.71
CA HIS A 37 -3.52 -4.94 9.74
C HIS A 37 -4.30 -5.97 8.92
N GLU A 38 -5.20 -6.70 9.59
CA GLU A 38 -6.09 -7.69 8.99
C GLU A 38 -7.07 -7.01 8.03
N GLY A 39 -7.65 -5.87 8.41
CA GLY A 39 -8.56 -5.12 7.54
C GLY A 39 -7.90 -4.55 6.28
N ALA A 40 -6.60 -4.22 6.32
CA ALA A 40 -5.86 -3.83 5.13
C ALA A 40 -5.63 -5.02 4.17
N GLU A 41 -5.38 -6.21 4.71
CA GLU A 41 -5.20 -7.45 3.96
C GLU A 41 -6.52 -7.95 3.34
N ASP A 42 -7.63 -7.82 4.06
CA ASP A 42 -8.97 -8.22 3.60
C ASP A 42 -9.44 -7.36 2.41
N LEU A 43 -9.22 -6.04 2.45
CA LEU A 43 -9.55 -5.14 1.32
C LEU A 43 -8.80 -5.50 0.04
N THR A 44 -7.55 -5.98 0.15
CA THR A 44 -6.79 -6.50 -1.00
C THR A 44 -7.35 -7.81 -1.55
N LYS A 45 -7.97 -8.65 -0.71
CA LYS A 45 -8.41 -10.01 -1.07
C LYS A 45 -9.88 -10.07 -1.50
N GLU A 46 -10.78 -9.46 -0.74
CA GLU A 46 -12.23 -9.57 -0.93
C GLU A 46 -12.76 -8.50 -1.89
N GLU A 47 -12.25 -7.28 -1.75
CA GLU A 47 -12.75 -6.10 -2.47
C GLU A 47 -11.91 -5.76 -3.71
N GLY A 48 -10.89 -6.58 -4.02
CA GLY A 48 -10.04 -6.43 -5.20
C GLY A 48 -9.17 -5.16 -5.22
N TRP A 49 -8.92 -4.54 -4.07
CA TRP A 49 -8.10 -3.32 -4.01
C TRP A 49 -6.63 -3.65 -4.23
N HIS A 50 -6.07 -3.25 -5.36
CA HIS A 50 -4.63 -3.37 -5.58
C HIS A 50 -3.89 -2.23 -4.88
N MET A 51 -3.38 -2.48 -3.67
CA MET A 51 -2.48 -1.54 -2.99
C MET A 51 -1.12 -1.53 -3.68
N LEU A 52 -0.68 -0.35 -4.12
CA LEU A 52 0.60 -0.15 -4.78
C LEU A 52 1.58 0.52 -3.82
N ARG A 53 2.79 -0.04 -3.70
CA ARG A 53 3.87 0.50 -2.86
C ARG A 53 4.91 1.21 -3.72
N PHE A 54 5.23 2.44 -3.34
CA PHE A 54 6.38 3.17 -3.87
C PHE A 54 7.65 2.75 -3.12
N HIS A 55 8.66 2.32 -3.85
CA HIS A 55 9.97 1.96 -3.32
C HIS A 55 11.05 2.83 -3.96
N ASP A 56 12.03 3.31 -3.20
CA ASP A 56 13.18 4.01 -3.78
C ASP A 56 14.05 3.01 -4.56
N THR A 57 14.35 3.31 -5.81
CA THR A 57 15.16 2.47 -6.71
C THR A 57 16.46 3.16 -7.09
N THR A 58 17.09 3.80 -6.12
CA THR A 58 18.44 4.33 -6.32
C THR A 58 19.48 3.21 -6.57
N SER A 59 19.15 1.92 -6.34
CA SER A 59 19.90 0.77 -6.83
C SER A 59 18.98 -0.41 -7.22
N ALA A 60 19.34 -1.10 -8.30
CA ALA A 60 18.72 -2.31 -8.85
C ALA A 60 17.44 -2.15 -9.72
N CYS A 61 17.65 -1.81 -10.99
CA CYS A 61 16.79 -2.31 -12.06
C CYS A 61 16.92 -3.84 -12.12
N LYS A 62 15.90 -4.57 -11.68
CA LYS A 62 15.59 -5.89 -12.24
C LYS A 62 14.10 -5.90 -12.55
N GLU A 63 13.81 -6.17 -13.82
CA GLU A 63 12.47 -6.21 -14.42
C GLU A 63 11.55 -7.13 -13.62
N ALA A 64 10.38 -6.61 -13.24
CA ALA A 64 9.32 -7.40 -12.63
C ALA A 64 8.31 -7.82 -13.70
N ALA A 65 8.06 -9.13 -13.79
CA ALA A 65 7.10 -9.74 -14.70
C ALA A 65 5.68 -9.16 -14.51
N PRO A 66 4.86 -9.09 -15.57
CA PRO A 66 3.53 -8.51 -15.52
C PRO A 66 2.62 -9.38 -14.65
N GLN A 67 2.14 -8.84 -13.53
CA GLN A 67 1.01 -9.42 -12.82
C GLN A 67 -0.25 -8.95 -13.54
N ARG A 68 -0.94 -9.93 -14.14
CA ARG A 68 -2.21 -9.74 -14.84
C ARG A 68 -3.25 -9.29 -13.83
N ILE A 69 -3.66 -8.03 -13.93
CA ILE A 69 -4.88 -7.52 -13.28
C ILE A 69 -6.04 -8.13 -14.08
N LEU A 70 -6.69 -9.15 -13.52
CA LEU A 70 -7.99 -9.65 -13.99
C LEU A 70 -9.08 -9.04 -13.12
#